data_AF-A0A7D5RVK4-F1
#
_entry.id   AF-A0A7D5RVK4-F1
#
_cell.length_a   1.000
_cell.length_b   1.000
_cell.length_c   1.000
_cell.angle_alpha   90.00
_cell.angle_beta   90.00
_cell.angle_gamma   90.00
#
_symmetry.space_group_name_H-M   'P 1'
#
loop_
_entity.id
_entity.type
_entity.pdbx_description
1 polymer ?
#
loop_
_entity_poly.entity_id
_entity_poly.type
_entity_poly.pdbx_seq_one_letter_code
_entity_poly.pdbx_strand_id
1 'polypeptide(L)'
;MLSTEEALDTAVAIDAAAIDLLLQHLRRDFQHVVVDFPRFALRRQAHVLKQPATAILVSDGSLAGMRDTRRLSAVLKGQVPTAGVCVCLNRVGCAGSGELDRGDFEKEAQVTVNVGSRSTSRHSPPAARAAPRC
;
A
#
# COMPACT_ATOMS: atom_id res chain seq x y z
N MET A 1 34.82 -4.19 -17.63
CA MET A 1 34.03 -4.36 -18.87
C MET A 1 33.25 -5.64 -18.72
N LEU A 2 31.92 -5.72 -18.71
CA LEU A 2 30.83 -4.81 -19.07
C LEU A 2 29.68 -5.16 -18.09
N SER A 3 29.03 -4.26 -17.36
CA SER A 3 28.12 -3.23 -17.87
C SER A 3 27.39 -3.71 -19.13
N THR A 4 26.73 -4.85 -19.03
CA THR A 4 25.60 -5.17 -19.90
C THR A 4 24.38 -4.71 -19.12
N GLU A 5 24.02 -3.44 -19.29
CA GLU A 5 22.68 -2.98 -18.92
C GLU A 5 21.71 -3.87 -19.69
N GLU A 6 20.88 -4.61 -18.93
CA GLU A 6 19.87 -5.48 -19.49
C GLU A 6 18.95 -4.64 -20.39
N ALA A 7 18.70 -5.13 -21.61
CA ALA A 7 17.91 -4.43 -22.61
C ALA A 7 16.49 -4.14 -22.04
N LEU A 8 16.18 -2.84 -21.82
CA LEU A 8 14.93 -2.35 -21.20
C LEU A 8 13.65 -2.75 -21.97
N ASP A 9 13.82 -3.24 -23.18
CA ASP A 9 12.83 -3.76 -24.12
C ASP A 9 12.43 -5.22 -23.84
N THR A 10 13.14 -5.91 -22.94
CA THR A 10 12.75 -7.25 -22.50
C THR A 10 11.78 -7.12 -21.33
N ALA A 11 10.53 -7.53 -21.54
CA ALA A 11 9.57 -7.64 -20.44
C ALA A 11 10.10 -8.69 -19.45
N VAL A 12 10.66 -8.25 -18.33
CA VAL A 12 11.09 -9.13 -17.24
C VAL A 12 9.88 -9.91 -16.77
N ALA A 13 9.83 -11.19 -17.14
CA ALA A 13 8.81 -12.10 -16.68
C ALA A 13 9.08 -12.40 -15.21
N ILE A 14 8.40 -11.70 -14.32
CA ILE A 14 8.49 -11.97 -12.88
C ILE A 14 7.77 -13.30 -12.61
N ASP A 15 8.56 -14.37 -12.48
CA ASP A 15 8.05 -15.68 -12.07
C ASP A 15 7.60 -15.64 -10.61
N ALA A 16 6.39 -16.13 -10.35
CA ALA A 16 5.83 -16.24 -9.00
C ALA A 16 6.72 -17.12 -8.10
N ALA A 17 7.33 -18.17 -8.65
CA ALA A 17 8.20 -19.06 -7.88
C ALA A 17 9.49 -18.36 -7.41
N ALA A 18 10.01 -17.43 -8.22
CA ALA A 18 11.18 -16.63 -7.85
C ALA A 18 10.88 -15.66 -6.70
N ILE A 19 9.68 -15.05 -6.70
CA ILE A 19 9.23 -14.19 -5.58
C ILE A 19 9.11 -15.01 -4.30
N ASP A 20 8.51 -16.20 -4.37
CA ASP A 20 8.33 -17.07 -3.20
C ASP A 20 9.68 -17.48 -2.59
N LEU A 21 10.65 -17.86 -3.42
CA LEU A 21 12.00 -18.21 -2.96
C LEU A 21 12.70 -17.02 -2.31
N LEU A 22 12.59 -15.82 -2.91
CA LEU A 22 13.16 -14.60 -2.36
C LEU A 22 12.55 -14.29 -0.99
N LEU A 23 11.22 -14.31 -0.89
CA LEU A 23 10.52 -14.06 0.37
C LEU A 23 10.85 -15.10 1.43
N GLN A 24 11.04 -16.37 1.04
CA GLN A 24 11.46 -17.42 1.96
C GLN A 24 12.84 -17.11 2.56
N HIS A 25 13.81 -16.67 1.75
CA HIS A 25 15.13 -16.28 2.25
C HIS A 25 15.05 -15.06 3.16
N LEU A 26 14.33 -14.01 2.74
CA LEU A 26 14.17 -12.80 3.54
C LEU A 26 13.47 -13.08 4.88
N ARG A 27 12.43 -13.92 4.89
CA ARG A 27 11.72 -14.31 6.13
C ARG A 27 12.56 -15.17 7.07
N ARG A 28 13.55 -15.90 6.55
CA ARG A 28 14.49 -16.67 7.37
C ARG A 28 15.53 -15.77 8.04
N ASP A 29 16.02 -14.79 7.29
CA ASP A 29 17.18 -14.01 7.71
C ASP A 29 16.77 -12.71 8.47
N PHE A 30 15.53 -12.24 8.29
CA PHE A 30 15.02 -11.02 8.92
C PHE A 30 13.76 -11.26 9.76
N GLN A 31 13.67 -10.56 10.89
CA GLN A 31 12.49 -10.59 11.77
C GLN A 31 11.25 -9.95 11.13
N HIS A 32 11.45 -8.90 10.33
CA HIS A 32 10.38 -8.16 9.65
C HIS A 32 10.78 -7.87 8.21
N VAL A 33 9.88 -8.18 7.27
CA VAL A 33 10.03 -7.90 5.84
C VAL A 33 8.86 -7.03 5.42
N VAL A 34 9.15 -5.80 5.00
CA VAL A 34 8.15 -4.86 4.50
C VAL A 34 8.15 -4.95 2.97
N VAL A 35 6.97 -5.19 2.40
CA VAL A 35 6.79 -5.29 0.95
C VAL A 35 5.82 -4.21 0.52
N ASP A 36 6.31 -3.27 -0.30
CA ASP A 36 5.43 -2.34 -0.99
C ASP A 36 4.67 -3.07 -2.08
N PHE A 37 3.38 -3.25 -1.83
CA PHE A 37 2.56 -4.14 -2.62
C PHE A 37 1.54 -3.31 -3.42
N PRO A 38 1.73 -3.14 -4.74
CA PRO A 38 0.87 -2.26 -5.52
C PRO A 38 -0.53 -2.84 -5.64
N ARG A 39 -1.55 -1.97 -5.55
CA ARG A 39 -2.98 -2.36 -5.57
C ARG A 39 -3.38 -3.29 -6.73
N PHE A 40 -2.74 -3.15 -7.90
CA PHE A 40 -3.02 -3.98 -9.08
C PHE A 40 -2.44 -5.41 -8.95
N ALA A 41 -1.38 -5.58 -8.16
CA ALA A 41 -0.75 -6.88 -7.94
C ALA A 41 -1.56 -7.78 -7.02
N LEU A 42 -2.49 -7.22 -6.23
CA LEU A 42 -3.28 -7.97 -5.24
C LEU A 42 -4.03 -9.14 -5.83
N ARG A 43 -4.65 -8.95 -6.99
CA ARG A 43 -5.38 -10.03 -7.64
C ARG A 43 -4.46 -11.12 -8.18
N ARG A 44 -3.26 -10.78 -8.65
CA ARG A 44 -2.34 -11.70 -9.35
C ARG A 44 -1.36 -12.40 -8.40
N GLN A 45 -0.95 -11.74 -7.32
CA GLN A 45 0.16 -12.15 -6.46
C GLN A 45 -0.26 -12.24 -4.99
N ALA A 46 -1.53 -12.55 -4.72
CA ALA A 46 -2.04 -12.73 -3.34
C ALA A 46 -1.27 -13.78 -2.52
N HIS A 47 -0.56 -14.71 -3.18
CA HIS A 47 0.28 -15.71 -2.52
C HIS A 47 1.41 -15.10 -1.69
N VAL A 48 1.93 -13.92 -2.08
CA VAL A 48 2.95 -13.15 -1.34
C VAL A 48 2.47 -12.81 0.07
N LEU A 49 1.17 -12.60 0.23
CA LEU A 49 0.52 -12.21 1.48
C LEU A 49 0.10 -13.41 2.35
N LYS A 50 0.46 -14.65 1.99
CA LYS A 50 0.22 -15.82 2.84
C LYS A 50 1.03 -15.72 4.15
N GLN A 51 0.52 -16.38 5.20
CA GLN A 51 1.02 -16.25 6.57
C GLN A 51 2.55 -16.50 6.71
N PRO A 52 3.21 -15.81 7.67
CA PRO A 52 2.68 -14.83 8.62
C PRO A 52 2.80 -13.39 8.08
N ALA A 53 1.83 -12.95 7.26
CA ALA A 53 1.81 -11.59 6.74
C ALA A 53 0.67 -10.77 7.37
N THR A 54 0.96 -9.51 7.65
CA THR A 54 -0.02 -8.48 8.03
C THR A 54 -0.10 -7.47 6.90
N ALA A 55 -1.30 -7.25 6.37
CA ALA A 55 -1.53 -6.25 5.34
C ALA A 55 -1.82 -4.89 5.99
N ILE A 56 -1.05 -3.87 5.61
CA ILE A 56 -1.28 -2.49 6.05
C ILE A 56 -1.93 -1.73 4.88
N LEU A 57 -3.18 -1.32 5.06
CA LEU A 57 -3.90 -0.48 4.11
C LEU A 57 -3.75 0.98 4.50
N VAL A 58 -3.08 1.75 3.65
CA VAL A 58 -2.91 3.20 3.85
C VAL A 58 -3.94 3.93 2.99
N SER A 59 -4.77 4.78 3.63
CA SER A 59 -5.78 5.59 2.95
C SER A 59 -5.75 7.01 3.47
N ASP A 60 -6.21 7.97 2.68
CA ASP A 60 -6.61 9.27 3.21
C ASP A 60 -8.03 9.20 3.81
N GLY A 61 -8.40 10.21 4.60
CA GLY A 61 -9.74 10.34 5.19
C GLY A 61 -10.83 10.78 4.20
N SER A 62 -10.58 10.72 2.90
CA SER A 62 -11.55 11.17 1.89
C SER A 62 -12.62 10.11 1.60
N LEU A 63 -13.76 10.52 1.04
CA LEU A 63 -14.79 9.58 0.57
C LEU A 63 -14.26 8.62 -0.52
N ALA A 64 -13.32 9.08 -1.35
CA ALA A 64 -12.68 8.24 -2.35
C ALA A 64 -11.78 7.18 -1.69
N GLY A 65 -10.95 7.59 -0.73
CA GLY A 65 -10.08 6.71 0.06
C GLY A 65 -10.87 5.67 0.86
N MET A 66 -11.99 6.08 1.45
CA MET A 66 -12.93 5.17 2.13
C MET A 66 -13.48 4.09 1.19
N ARG A 67 -13.93 4.45 -0.01
CA ARG A 67 -14.44 3.49 -1.01
C ARG A 67 -13.34 2.52 -1.45
N ASP A 68 -12.13 3.01 -1.65
CA ASP A 68 -11.00 2.17 -2.06
C ASP A 68 -10.57 1.22 -0.94
N THR A 69 -10.51 1.71 0.30
CA THR A 69 -10.21 0.91 1.50
C THR A 69 -11.22 -0.22 1.66
N ARG A 70 -12.51 0.05 1.49
CA ARG A 70 -13.56 -0.99 1.54
C ARG A 70 -13.35 -2.06 0.46
N ARG A 71 -13.02 -1.65 -0.76
CA ARG A 71 -12.79 -2.57 -1.89
C ARG A 71 -11.56 -3.43 -1.65
N LEU A 72 -10.45 -2.83 -1.22
CA LEU A 72 -9.19 -3.52 -0.97
C LEU A 72 -9.30 -4.46 0.24
N SER A 73 -9.96 -4.03 1.32
CA SER A 73 -10.16 -4.88 2.50
C SER A 73 -11.05 -6.08 2.19
N ALA A 74 -12.09 -5.91 1.37
CA ALA A 74 -12.93 -7.02 0.91
C ALA A 74 -12.15 -8.03 0.05
N VAL A 75 -11.31 -7.54 -0.88
CA VAL A 75 -10.45 -8.41 -1.70
C VAL A 75 -9.43 -9.14 -0.84
N LEU A 76 -8.79 -8.46 0.12
CA LEU A 76 -7.85 -9.08 1.05
C LEU A 76 -8.50 -10.19 1.88
N LYS A 77 -9.67 -9.93 2.47
CA LYS A 77 -10.41 -10.94 3.24
C LYS A 77 -10.80 -12.15 2.38
N GLY A 78 -11.13 -11.92 1.10
CA GLY A 78 -11.49 -12.99 0.17
C GLY A 78 -10.29 -13.82 -0.31
N GLN A 79 -9.13 -13.21 -0.56
CA GLN A 79 -7.96 -13.92 -1.07
C GLN A 79 -7.06 -14.49 0.03
N VAL A 80 -7.01 -13.83 1.19
CA VAL A 80 -6.10 -14.17 2.29
C VAL A 80 -6.81 -13.98 3.64
N PRO A 81 -7.75 -14.88 4.00
CA PRO A 81 -8.56 -14.73 5.21
C PRO A 81 -7.75 -14.80 6.52
N THR A 82 -6.55 -15.39 6.46
CA THR A 82 -5.66 -15.59 7.60
C THR A 82 -4.72 -14.42 7.87
N ALA A 83 -4.67 -13.42 6.96
CA ALA A 83 -3.82 -12.25 7.14
C ALA A 83 -4.54 -11.23 8.03
N GLY A 84 -3.82 -10.69 9.03
CA GLY A 84 -4.29 -9.53 9.76
C GLY A 84 -4.34 -8.31 8.83
N VAL A 85 -5.42 -7.54 8.89
CA VAL A 85 -5.54 -6.28 8.13
C VAL A 85 -5.50 -5.11 9.11
N CYS A 86 -4.53 -4.24 8.91
CA CYS A 86 -4.35 -3.01 9.67
C CYS A 86 -4.66 -1.82 8.76
N VAL A 87 -5.49 -0.87 9.19
CA VAL A 87 -5.85 0.32 8.40
C VAL A 87 -5.22 1.56 9.00
N CYS A 88 -4.48 2.30 8.17
CA CYS A 88 -3.78 3.51 8.51
C CYS A 88 -4.38 4.69 7.74
N LEU A 89 -4.96 5.65 8.45
CA LEU A 89 -5.34 6.93 7.88
C LEU A 89 -4.12 7.85 7.82
N ASN A 90 -3.75 8.25 6.61
CA ASN A 90 -2.68 9.19 6.33
C ASN A 90 -3.25 10.58 6.08
N ARG A 91 -2.47 11.62 6.40
CA ARG A 91 -2.80 13.03 6.17
C ARG A 91 -4.07 13.51 6.89
N VAL A 92 -4.32 12.97 8.07
CA VAL A 92 -5.47 13.34 8.89
C VAL A 92 -5.42 14.84 9.21
N GLY A 93 -6.51 15.56 8.91
CA GLY A 93 -6.67 17.00 9.15
C GLY A 93 -6.02 17.91 8.10
N CYS A 94 -5.48 17.37 7.00
CA CYS A 94 -4.90 18.18 5.92
C CYS A 94 -5.85 18.32 4.72
N ALA A 95 -6.92 17.55 4.67
CA ALA A 95 -7.83 17.47 3.52
C ALA A 95 -9.08 18.37 3.66
N GLY A 96 -9.00 19.47 4.41
CA GLY A 96 -10.06 20.49 4.48
C GLY A 96 -11.51 19.94 4.62
N SER A 97 -12.48 20.61 3.99
CA SER A 97 -13.92 20.32 4.07
C SER A 97 -14.38 18.96 3.48
N GLY A 98 -13.47 18.12 2.97
CA GLY A 98 -13.78 16.85 2.30
C GLY A 98 -13.42 15.60 3.09
N GLU A 99 -12.96 15.76 4.34
CA GLU A 99 -12.54 14.68 5.21
C GLU A 99 -13.73 14.10 5.99
N LEU A 100 -13.84 12.77 6.01
CA LEU A 100 -14.83 12.05 6.80
C LEU A 100 -14.37 11.96 8.24
N ASP A 101 -15.32 12.05 9.17
CA ASP A 101 -15.06 11.69 10.56
C ASP A 101 -14.65 10.22 10.65
N ARG A 102 -13.73 9.92 11.58
CA ARG A 102 -13.21 8.56 11.76
C ARG A 102 -14.33 7.53 11.96
N GLY A 103 -15.37 7.87 12.71
CA GLY A 103 -16.51 6.97 12.96
C GLY A 103 -17.28 6.63 11.69
N ASP A 104 -17.52 7.63 10.84
CA ASP A 104 -18.20 7.43 9.55
C ASP A 104 -17.32 6.64 8.59
N PHE A 105 -16.01 6.92 8.55
CA PHE A 105 -15.05 6.17 7.76
C PHE A 105 -15.04 4.69 8.16
N GLU A 106 -14.91 4.37 9.46
CA GLU A 106 -14.87 3.00 9.96
C GLU A 106 -16.16 2.24 9.64
N LYS A 107 -17.31 2.90 9.83
CA LYS A 107 -18.64 2.33 9.55
C LYS A 107 -18.82 2.01 8.07
N GLU A 108 -18.52 2.96 7.19
CA GLU A 108 -18.74 2.82 5.75
C GLU A 108 -17.69 1.92 5.08
N ALA A 109 -16.44 1.99 5.53
CA ALA A 109 -15.36 1.16 5.01
C ALA A 109 -15.36 -0.26 5.60
N GLN A 110 -16.16 -0.53 6.65
CA GLN A 110 -16.29 -1.82 7.33
C GLN A 110 -14.94 -2.36 7.86
N VAL A 111 -14.14 -1.45 8.39
CA VAL A 111 -12.80 -1.69 8.93
C VAL A 111 -12.60 -0.85 10.18
N THR A 112 -11.73 -1.31 11.08
CA THR A 112 -11.28 -0.51 12.22
C THR A 112 -10.01 0.23 11.82
N VAL A 113 -9.95 1.54 12.04
CA VAL A 113 -8.71 2.30 11.82
C VAL A 113 -7.79 2.05 13.01
N ASN A 114 -6.56 1.62 12.73
CA ASN A 114 -5.57 1.31 13.75
C ASN A 114 -4.68 2.53 14.06
N VAL A 115 -4.32 3.31 13.04
CA VAL A 115 -3.40 4.45 13.17
C VAL A 115 -3.90 5.63 12.34
N GLY A 116 -3.81 6.84 12.88
CA GLY A 116 -4.04 8.09 12.15
C GLY A 116 -2.79 8.96 12.21
N SER A 117 -2.11 9.18 11.08
CA SER A 117 -0.98 10.11 11.01
C SER A 117 -1.43 11.48 10.54
N ARG A 118 -1.11 12.54 11.29
CA ARG A 118 -1.19 13.92 10.79
C ARG A 118 -0.05 14.13 9.81
N SER A 119 -0.30 14.80 8.69
CA SER A 119 0.80 15.11 7.77
C SER A 119 1.80 16.02 8.50
N THR A 120 2.99 15.51 8.74
CA THR A 120 4.10 16.32 9.24
C THR A 120 4.74 16.97 8.01
N SER A 121 4.99 18.28 8.08
CA SER A 121 5.52 19.14 7.00
C SER A 121 6.92 18.76 6.46
N ARG A 122 7.41 17.55 6.75
CA ARG A 122 8.72 17.04 6.31
C ARG A 122 8.69 16.25 4.99
N HIS A 123 7.52 15.76 4.54
CA HIS A 123 7.42 14.84 3.38
C HIS A 123 6.72 15.43 2.16
N SER A 124 6.54 16.76 2.09
CA SER A 124 6.17 17.40 0.82
C SER A 124 7.40 17.46 -0.09
N PRO A 125 7.38 16.94 -1.33
CA PRO A 125 8.36 17.34 -2.34
C PRO A 125 8.29 18.87 -2.47
N PRO A 126 9.42 19.59 -2.61
CA PRO A 126 9.39 21.04 -2.74
C PRO A 126 8.47 21.39 -3.91
N ALA A 127 7.46 22.21 -3.61
CA ALA A 127 6.52 22.71 -4.61
C ALA A 127 7.33 23.21 -5.81
N ALA A 128 7.15 22.58 -6.97
CA ALA A 128 7.72 23.05 -8.22
C ALA A 128 7.22 24.48 -8.42
N ARG A 129 8.12 25.43 -8.17
CA ARG A 129 7.91 26.86 -8.33
C ARG A 129 7.52 27.08 -9.78
N ALA A 130 6.25 27.42 -10.01
CA ALA A 130 5.75 27.78 -11.32
C ALA A 130 6.64 28.88 -11.91
N ALA A 131 7.32 28.56 -13.02
CA ALA A 131 8.06 29.53 -13.80
C ALA A 131 7.07 30.57 -14.38
N PRO A 132 7.41 31.86 -14.39
CA PRO A 132 6.59 32.86 -15.05
C PRO A 132 6.53 32.55 -16.55
N ARG A 133 5.31 32.56 -17.09
CA ARG A 133 5.06 32.48 -18.54
C ARG A 133 5.76 33.68 -19.19
N CYS A 134 6.69 33.42 -20.11
CA CYS A 134 7.10 34.37 -21.14
C CYS A 134 6.07 34.35 -22.28
#